data_AF-A0A0F8ZYC6-F1
#
_entry.id   AF-A0A0F8ZYC6-F1
#
_cell.length_a   1.000
_cell.length_b   1.000
_cell.length_c   1.000
_cell.angle_alpha   90.00
_cell.angle_beta   90.00
_cell.angle_gamma   90.00
#
_symmetry.space_group_name_H-M   'P 1'
#
loop_
_entity.id
_entity.type
_entity.pdbx_description
1 polymer ?
#
loop_
_entity_poly.entity_id
_entity_poly.type
_entity_poly.pdbx_seq_one_letter_code
_entity_poly.pdbx_strand_id
1 'polypeptide(L)'
;MDRGTGYGSAVRPLPDKVVLRALPKEDIAEMLGSLWLPQSVADQQRYMIGEVAFVGKGCELIPGLRVVHRQFHYVELPNDLRMFWEYDILAVLKKGADGVYTVVPLRNQIVIEEHPPDEHEGLIVLLEDTLDKPQRGTVLAVGPGLPIPEGGRMPMDVAKGDTVCYTKFAGTKLSIDGSEVLILDEDKVLAKLEEKKT
;
A
#
# COMPACT_ATOMS: atom_id res chain seq x y z
N MET A 1 -0.95 3.17 -46.47
CA MET A 1 -0.49 4.25 -45.58
C MET A 1 -0.73 3.77 -44.16
N ASP A 2 0.25 3.06 -43.61
CA ASP A 2 0.17 2.46 -42.29
C ASP A 2 0.68 3.48 -41.26
N ARG A 3 -0.23 4.02 -40.45
CA ARG A 3 0.11 5.01 -39.42
C ARG A 3 0.42 4.28 -38.12
N GLY A 4 1.69 3.91 -37.97
CA GLY A 4 2.40 3.96 -36.69
C GLY A 4 1.79 3.22 -35.50
N THR A 5 1.74 1.89 -35.54
CA THR A 5 1.72 1.04 -34.34
C THR A 5 3.12 0.97 -33.72
N GLY A 6 3.60 2.07 -33.13
CA GLY A 6 5.00 2.19 -32.67
C GLY A 6 5.24 2.09 -31.16
N TYR A 7 4.22 2.24 -30.31
CA TYR A 7 4.45 2.50 -28.88
C TYR A 7 3.85 1.48 -27.91
N GLY A 8 3.04 0.51 -28.36
CA GLY A 8 2.47 -0.52 -27.47
C GLY A 8 3.48 -1.52 -26.91
N SER A 9 4.69 -1.58 -27.49
CA SER A 9 5.69 -2.62 -27.26
C SER A 9 7.08 -2.10 -26.86
N ALA A 10 7.26 -0.80 -26.65
CA ALA A 10 8.58 -0.16 -26.60
C ALA A 10 9.04 0.36 -25.23
N VAL A 11 8.21 0.27 -24.17
CA VAL A 11 8.63 0.75 -22.85
C VAL A 11 9.45 -0.34 -22.16
N ARG A 12 10.77 -0.18 -22.18
CA ARG A 12 11.71 -1.00 -21.40
C ARG A 12 12.15 -0.21 -20.17
N PRO A 13 11.49 -0.38 -19.01
CA PRO A 13 11.90 0.30 -17.78
C PRO A 13 13.35 -0.06 -17.41
N LEU A 14 14.06 0.92 -16.85
CA LEU A 14 15.36 0.70 -16.20
C LEU A 14 15.20 -0.21 -14.98
N PRO A 15 16.31 -0.74 -14.41
CA PRO A 15 16.27 -1.37 -13.09
C PRO A 15 15.54 -0.50 -12.06
N ASP A 16 14.87 -1.15 -11.12
CA ASP A 16 14.07 -0.52 -10.05
C ASP A 16 12.95 0.40 -10.56
N LYS A 17 12.50 0.22 -11.81
CA LYS A 17 11.36 0.92 -12.39
C LYS A 17 10.27 -0.07 -12.75
N VAL A 18 9.04 0.34 -12.47
CA VAL A 18 7.85 -0.45 -12.73
C VAL A 18 6.89 0.42 -13.51
N VAL A 19 6.30 -0.11 -14.56
CA VAL A 19 5.27 0.57 -15.34
C VAL A 19 3.95 -0.08 -15.04
N LEU A 20 3.00 0.72 -14.55
CA LEU A 20 1.64 0.30 -14.30
C LEU A 20 0.71 0.82 -15.39
N ARG A 21 -0.31 0.03 -15.69
CA ARG A 21 -1.49 0.44 -16.43
C ARG A 21 -2.59 0.86 -15.46
N ALA A 22 -3.27 1.97 -15.76
CA ALA A 22 -4.49 2.31 -15.04
C ALA A 22 -5.57 1.24 -15.26
N LEU A 23 -6.23 0.81 -14.18
CA LEU A 23 -7.34 -0.12 -14.29
C LEU A 23 -8.63 0.63 -14.67
N PRO A 24 -9.58 -0.03 -15.37
CA PRO A 24 -10.90 0.50 -15.58
C PRO A 24 -11.60 0.84 -14.25
N LYS A 25 -12.45 1.87 -14.25
CA LYS A 25 -13.16 2.30 -13.05
C LYS A 25 -14.05 1.21 -12.46
N GLU A 26 -14.61 0.34 -13.31
CA GLU A 26 -15.51 -0.76 -12.93
C GLU A 26 -14.76 -1.86 -12.18
N ASP A 27 -13.61 -2.30 -12.69
CA ASP A 27 -12.72 -3.25 -12.01
C ASP A 27 -12.32 -2.76 -10.61
N ILE A 28 -11.97 -1.48 -10.48
CA ILE A 28 -11.59 -0.91 -9.18
C ILE A 28 -12.82 -0.82 -8.26
N ALA A 29 -13.99 -0.45 -8.79
CA ALA A 29 -15.23 -0.37 -8.01
C ALA A 29 -15.61 -1.72 -7.39
N GLU A 30 -15.46 -2.82 -8.15
CA GLU A 30 -15.61 -4.18 -7.64
C GLU A 30 -14.64 -4.45 -6.48
N MET A 31 -13.36 -4.12 -6.66
CA MET A 31 -12.30 -4.37 -5.67
C MET A 31 -12.47 -3.56 -4.37
N LEU A 32 -12.88 -2.30 -4.47
CA LEU A 32 -13.04 -1.42 -3.32
C LEU A 32 -14.36 -1.66 -2.57
N GLY A 33 -15.26 -2.52 -3.08
CA GLY A 33 -16.60 -2.69 -2.52
C GLY A 33 -17.40 -1.39 -2.56
N SER A 34 -17.29 -0.62 -3.64
CA SER A 34 -17.68 0.80 -3.72
C SER A 34 -19.16 1.10 -3.52
N LEU A 35 -20.02 0.11 -3.29
CA LEU A 35 -21.40 0.32 -2.86
C LEU A 35 -21.51 1.13 -1.56
N TRP A 36 -20.45 1.15 -0.75
CA TRP A 36 -20.44 1.74 0.60
C TRP A 36 -19.48 2.92 0.77
N LEU A 37 -18.69 3.27 -0.26
CA LEU A 37 -17.69 4.34 -0.18
C LEU A 37 -18.22 5.66 -0.75
N PRO A 38 -17.94 6.81 -0.10
CA PRO A 38 -18.15 8.11 -0.72
C PRO A 38 -17.40 8.21 -2.06
N GLN A 39 -18.03 8.79 -3.09
CA GLN A 39 -17.44 8.87 -4.44
C GLN A 39 -16.06 9.54 -4.46
N SER A 40 -15.84 10.57 -3.63
CA SER A 40 -14.54 11.26 -3.53
C SER A 40 -13.42 10.35 -3.00
N VAL A 41 -13.73 9.51 -2.01
CA VAL A 41 -12.78 8.54 -1.44
C VAL A 41 -12.48 7.45 -2.46
N ALA A 42 -13.51 6.94 -3.13
CA ALA A 42 -13.34 5.96 -4.20
C ALA A 42 -12.50 6.53 -5.36
N ASP A 43 -12.74 7.78 -5.76
CA ASP A 43 -11.94 8.46 -6.79
C ASP A 43 -10.47 8.62 -6.38
N GLN A 44 -10.20 9.00 -5.14
CA GLN A 44 -8.83 9.11 -4.65
C GLN A 44 -8.13 7.75 -4.59
N GLN A 45 -8.80 6.72 -4.07
CA GLN A 45 -8.25 5.36 -3.96
C GLN A 45 -8.04 4.69 -5.32
N ARG A 46 -8.88 5.01 -6.33
CA ARG A 46 -8.69 4.55 -7.72
C ARG A 46 -7.31 4.89 -8.27
N TYR A 47 -6.77 6.05 -7.93
CA TYR A 47 -5.45 6.45 -8.43
C TYR A 47 -4.30 5.70 -7.78
N MET A 48 -4.53 4.98 -6.67
CA MET A 48 -3.51 4.23 -5.93
C MET A 48 -3.42 2.76 -6.32
N ILE A 49 -4.28 2.29 -7.23
CA ILE A 49 -4.27 0.91 -7.74
C ILE A 49 -3.90 0.91 -9.23
N GLY A 50 -3.09 -0.05 -9.63
CA GLY A 50 -2.75 -0.29 -11.03
C GLY A 50 -2.40 -1.74 -11.29
N GLU A 51 -2.27 -2.09 -12.58
CA GLU A 51 -1.79 -3.40 -13.02
C GLU A 51 -0.38 -3.27 -13.57
N VAL A 52 0.53 -4.16 -13.17
CA VAL A 52 1.90 -4.17 -13.66
C VAL A 52 1.91 -4.51 -15.15
N ALA A 53 2.32 -3.56 -15.99
CA ALA A 53 2.45 -3.75 -17.42
C ALA A 53 3.86 -4.19 -17.81
N PHE A 54 4.89 -3.52 -17.27
CA PHE A 54 6.30 -3.78 -17.55
C PHE A 54 7.14 -3.61 -16.30
N VAL A 55 8.20 -4.41 -16.18
CA VAL A 55 9.10 -4.38 -15.02
C VAL A 55 10.54 -4.25 -15.48
N GLY A 56 11.31 -3.46 -14.73
CA GLY A 56 12.75 -3.34 -14.90
C GLY A 56 13.43 -4.67 -14.59
N LYS A 57 14.64 -4.85 -15.12
CA LYS A 57 15.45 -6.02 -14.76
C LYS A 57 15.77 -5.98 -13.26
N GLY A 58 15.52 -7.08 -12.56
CA GLY A 58 15.81 -7.23 -11.13
C GLY A 58 14.64 -6.91 -10.20
N CYS A 59 13.53 -6.39 -10.74
CA CYS A 59 12.32 -6.16 -9.95
C CYS A 59 11.69 -7.50 -9.52
N GLU A 60 11.11 -7.51 -8.32
CA GLU A 60 10.43 -8.69 -7.76
C GLU A 60 9.01 -8.86 -8.31
N LEU A 61 8.46 -7.78 -8.87
CA LEU A 61 7.13 -7.75 -9.47
C LEU A 61 7.12 -8.44 -10.83
N ILE A 62 5.97 -9.01 -11.17
CA ILE A 62 5.71 -9.62 -12.48
C ILE A 62 4.54 -8.93 -13.19
N PRO A 63 4.55 -8.85 -14.53
CA PRO A 63 3.42 -8.34 -15.30
C PRO A 63 2.10 -9.06 -14.99
N GLY A 64 1.00 -8.32 -15.00
CA GLY A 64 -0.35 -8.79 -14.68
C GLY A 64 -0.72 -8.73 -13.20
N LEU A 65 0.22 -8.44 -12.29
CA LEU A 65 -0.12 -8.24 -10.89
C LEU A 65 -0.88 -6.93 -10.68
N ARG A 66 -1.96 -6.99 -9.90
CA ARG A 66 -2.61 -5.79 -9.36
C ARG A 66 -1.84 -5.35 -8.13
N VAL A 67 -1.51 -4.06 -8.06
CA VAL A 67 -0.67 -3.49 -7.00
C VAL A 67 -1.25 -2.20 -6.46
N VAL A 68 -0.94 -1.93 -5.21
CA VAL A 68 -1.16 -0.65 -4.54
C VAL A 68 0.13 0.15 -4.61
N HIS A 69 0.07 1.45 -4.84
CA HIS A 69 1.23 2.33 -4.89
C HIS A 69 0.97 3.66 -4.18
N ARG A 70 2.04 4.40 -3.86
CA ARG A 70 1.95 5.73 -3.24
C ARG A 70 1.22 6.73 -4.15
N GLN A 71 0.50 7.67 -3.54
CA GLN A 71 -0.17 8.73 -4.27
C GLN A 71 0.86 9.69 -4.89
N PHE A 72 0.66 10.05 -6.17
CA PHE A 72 1.44 11.06 -6.91
C PHE A 72 2.94 10.80 -7.14
N HIS A 73 3.45 9.60 -6.86
CA HIS A 73 4.86 9.25 -7.08
C HIS A 73 5.06 8.54 -8.43
N TYR A 74 4.67 9.20 -9.53
CA TYR A 74 4.84 8.63 -10.87
C TYR A 74 5.09 9.66 -11.95
N VAL A 75 5.60 9.15 -13.07
CA VAL A 75 5.68 9.88 -14.34
C VAL A 75 4.61 9.34 -15.26
N GLU A 76 3.76 10.21 -15.79
CA GLU A 76 2.77 9.84 -16.82
C GLU A 76 3.46 9.46 -18.12
N LEU A 77 3.01 8.37 -18.71
CA LEU A 77 3.43 7.88 -20.01
C LEU A 77 2.21 7.81 -20.95
N PRO A 78 2.43 7.80 -22.27
CA PRO A 78 1.35 7.59 -23.23
C PRO A 78 0.60 6.26 -23.01
N ASN A 79 -0.65 6.19 -23.48
CA ASN A 79 -1.50 4.99 -23.44
C ASN A 79 -1.89 4.53 -22.02
N ASP A 80 -2.23 5.50 -21.14
CA ASP A 80 -2.68 5.25 -19.76
C ASP A 80 -1.67 4.48 -18.91
N LEU A 81 -0.39 4.65 -19.23
CA LEU A 81 0.73 4.06 -18.51
C LEU A 81 1.30 5.07 -17.52
N ARG A 82 1.77 4.57 -16.39
CA ARG A 82 2.42 5.36 -15.34
C ARG A 82 3.69 4.64 -14.91
N MET A 83 4.81 5.35 -14.87
CA MET A 83 6.10 4.80 -14.44
C MET A 83 6.38 5.20 -12.99
N PHE A 84 6.78 4.21 -12.20
CA PHE A 84 7.06 4.31 -10.77
C PHE A 84 8.48 3.84 -10.49
N TRP A 85 9.06 4.31 -9.39
CA TRP A 85 10.12 3.54 -8.74
C TRP A 85 9.50 2.30 -8.12
N GLU A 86 10.23 1.19 -8.12
CA GLU A 86 9.76 -0.04 -7.49
C GLU A 86 9.44 0.18 -5.99
N TYR A 87 10.17 1.07 -5.32
CA TYR A 87 9.96 1.46 -3.93
C TYR A 87 8.61 2.13 -3.65
N ASP A 88 7.97 2.74 -4.67
CA ASP A 88 6.66 3.35 -4.52
C ASP A 88 5.51 2.32 -4.65
N ILE A 89 5.81 1.09 -5.10
CA ILE A 89 4.84 0.01 -5.12
C ILE A 89 4.76 -0.61 -3.73
N LEU A 90 3.59 -0.51 -3.12
CA LEU A 90 3.38 -0.80 -1.72
C LEU A 90 3.06 -2.28 -1.46
N ALA A 91 2.05 -2.78 -2.14
CA ALA A 91 1.51 -4.11 -1.91
C ALA A 91 1.02 -4.74 -3.22
N VAL A 92 0.96 -6.06 -3.24
CA VAL A 92 0.26 -6.83 -4.28
C VAL A 92 -1.13 -7.17 -3.77
N LEU A 93 -2.14 -6.96 -4.63
CA LEU A 93 -3.52 -7.36 -4.36
C LEU A 93 -3.73 -8.76 -4.92
N LYS A 94 -3.83 -9.74 -4.03
CA LYS A 94 -4.04 -11.14 -4.40
C LYS A 94 -5.52 -11.50 -4.23
N LYS A 95 -6.20 -11.87 -5.32
CA LYS A 95 -7.56 -12.41 -5.26
C LYS A 95 -7.52 -13.85 -4.76
N GLY A 96 -8.20 -14.13 -3.65
CA GLY A 96 -8.40 -15.47 -3.11
C GLY A 96 -9.38 -16.30 -3.95
N ALA A 97 -9.49 -17.59 -3.66
CA ALA A 97 -10.43 -18.49 -4.33
C ALA A 97 -11.90 -18.17 -4.00
N ASP A 98 -12.12 -17.52 -2.86
CA ASP A 98 -13.37 -16.93 -2.38
C ASP A 98 -13.73 -15.60 -3.08
N GLY A 99 -12.84 -15.08 -3.92
CA GLY A 99 -13.03 -13.82 -4.63
C GLY A 99 -12.61 -12.58 -3.84
N VAL A 100 -12.17 -12.74 -2.59
CA VAL A 100 -11.74 -11.64 -1.70
C VAL A 100 -10.27 -11.30 -1.95
N TYR A 101 -9.95 -10.02 -2.06
CA TYR A 101 -8.59 -9.53 -2.18
C TYR A 101 -7.90 -9.44 -0.82
N THR A 102 -6.71 -10.00 -0.76
CA THR A 102 -5.78 -9.80 0.34
C THR A 102 -4.67 -8.84 -0.07
N VAL A 103 -4.36 -7.88 0.80
CA VAL A 103 -3.23 -6.97 0.63
C VAL A 103 -1.96 -7.66 1.11
N VAL A 104 -1.06 -7.98 0.17
CA VAL A 104 0.23 -8.60 0.45
C VAL A 104 1.31 -7.52 0.40
N PRO A 105 1.80 -7.01 1.55
CA PRO A 105 2.79 -5.94 1.58
C PRO A 105 4.13 -6.37 1.02
N LEU A 106 4.84 -5.43 0.39
CA LEU A 106 6.16 -5.66 -0.21
C LEU A 106 7.28 -5.08 0.66
N ARG A 107 8.49 -5.66 0.53
CA ARG A 107 9.69 -5.20 1.24
C ARG A 107 9.43 -5.03 2.75
N ASN A 108 9.75 -3.87 3.33
CA ASN A 108 9.53 -3.54 4.74
C ASN A 108 8.17 -2.91 5.03
N GLN A 109 7.16 -3.18 4.20
CA GLN A 109 5.84 -2.63 4.46
C GLN A 109 5.02 -3.55 5.33
N ILE A 110 4.06 -2.95 6.03
CA ILE A 110 3.14 -3.64 6.91
C ILE A 110 1.74 -3.13 6.65
N VAL A 111 0.77 -4.01 6.87
CA VAL A 111 -0.66 -3.71 6.79
C VAL A 111 -1.19 -3.71 8.21
N ILE A 112 -1.85 -2.63 8.60
CA ILE A 112 -2.38 -2.42 9.95
C ILE A 112 -3.89 -2.14 9.88
N GLU A 113 -4.62 -2.66 10.85
CA GLU A 113 -5.96 -2.22 11.23
C GLU A 113 -5.82 -1.12 12.30
N GLU A 114 -6.25 0.10 12.00
CA GLU A 114 -6.17 1.21 12.96
C GLU A 114 -7.14 0.97 14.13
N HIS A 115 -6.68 1.24 15.35
CA HIS A 115 -7.57 1.24 16.52
C HIS A 115 -8.31 2.59 16.62
N PRO A 116 -9.53 2.60 17.17
CA PRO A 116 -10.20 3.85 17.50
C PRO A 116 -9.38 4.63 18.54
N PRO A 117 -9.41 5.98 18.50
CA PRO A 117 -8.73 6.80 19.49
C PRO A 117 -9.29 6.54 20.90
N ASP A 118 -8.42 6.41 21.91
CA ASP A 118 -8.81 6.17 23.31
C ASP A 118 -9.71 7.31 23.83
N GLU A 119 -10.97 7.00 24.17
CA GLU A 119 -11.95 7.98 24.67
C GLU A 119 -11.60 8.52 26.07
N HIS A 120 -10.76 7.81 26.83
CA HIS A 120 -10.48 8.10 28.25
C HIS A 120 -9.40 9.15 28.52
N GLU A 121 -8.79 9.76 27.51
CA GLU A 121 -7.83 10.85 27.71
C GLU A 121 -8.51 12.23 27.84
N GLY A 122 -9.84 12.31 27.72
CA GLY A 122 -10.58 13.57 27.58
C GLY A 122 -10.70 14.50 28.80
N LEU A 123 -10.37 14.06 30.03
CA LEU A 123 -10.62 14.90 31.22
C LEU A 123 -9.45 15.79 31.66
N ILE A 124 -8.22 15.51 31.20
CA ILE A 124 -7.01 16.28 31.57
C ILE A 124 -6.46 17.10 30.37
N VAL A 125 -6.95 16.84 29.16
CA VAL A 125 -6.40 17.37 27.89
C VAL A 125 -7.00 18.73 27.47
N LEU A 126 -7.64 19.45 28.40
CA LEU A 126 -8.13 20.82 28.15
C LEU A 126 -7.03 21.89 28.21
N LEU A 127 -5.79 21.50 28.54
CA LEU A 127 -4.62 22.38 28.54
C LEU A 127 -3.52 21.66 27.74
N GLU A 128 -3.20 22.23 26.57
CA GLU A 128 -2.08 21.92 25.65
C GLU A 128 -2.44 21.18 24.34
N ASP A 129 -2.29 21.94 23.24
CA ASP A 129 -2.17 21.53 21.84
C ASP A 129 -1.08 20.44 21.63
N THR A 130 -1.35 19.19 22.01
CA THR A 130 -0.42 18.08 21.78
C THR A 130 -0.67 17.42 20.42
N LEU A 131 -0.04 18.03 19.41
CA LEU A 131 -0.05 17.65 17.99
C LEU A 131 0.49 16.25 17.65
N ASP A 132 1.05 15.48 18.61
CA ASP A 132 1.85 14.27 18.34
C ASP A 132 1.43 13.01 19.12
N LYS A 133 0.14 12.76 19.35
CA LYS A 133 -0.27 11.47 19.91
C LYS A 133 -0.06 10.35 18.87
N PRO A 134 0.79 9.34 19.16
CA PRO A 134 1.02 8.23 18.24
C PRO A 134 -0.28 7.44 18.07
N GLN A 135 -0.55 7.02 16.84
CA GLN A 135 -1.70 6.17 16.54
C GLN A 135 -1.39 4.73 16.93
N ARG A 136 -2.42 3.92 17.16
CA ARG A 136 -2.28 2.49 17.49
C ARG A 136 -3.01 1.65 16.46
N GLY A 137 -2.54 0.42 16.28
CA GLY A 137 -3.22 -0.54 15.42
C GLY A 137 -2.64 -1.95 15.54
N THR A 138 -3.39 -2.91 15.01
CA THR A 138 -2.99 -4.32 14.95
C THR A 138 -2.37 -4.63 13.60
N VAL A 139 -1.21 -5.27 13.58
CA VAL A 139 -0.56 -5.72 12.34
C VAL A 139 -1.32 -6.91 11.74
N LEU A 140 -1.87 -6.73 10.55
CA LEU A 140 -2.60 -7.76 9.79
C LEU A 140 -1.68 -8.60 8.89
N ALA A 141 -0.65 -7.97 8.31
CA ALA A 141 0.32 -8.60 7.44
C ALA A 141 1.66 -7.87 7.48
N VAL A 142 2.74 -8.60 7.26
CA VAL A 142 4.11 -8.07 7.19
C VAL A 142 4.75 -8.45 5.87
N GLY A 143 5.51 -7.52 5.30
CA GLY A 143 6.28 -7.75 4.10
C GLY A 143 7.46 -8.68 4.36
N PRO A 144 8.10 -9.17 3.30
CA PRO A 144 9.20 -10.13 3.41
C PRO A 144 10.52 -9.49 3.90
N GLY A 145 10.58 -8.17 4.04
CA GLY A 145 11.79 -7.43 4.40
C GLY A 145 12.53 -6.81 3.20
N LEU A 146 13.39 -5.82 3.47
CA LEU A 146 14.22 -5.17 2.45
C LEU A 146 15.29 -6.14 1.92
N PRO A 147 15.57 -6.16 0.61
CA PRO A 147 16.66 -6.96 0.08
C PRO A 147 18.01 -6.46 0.60
N ILE A 148 18.92 -7.39 0.90
CA ILE A 148 20.29 -7.07 1.33
C ILE A 148 21.31 -7.40 0.23
N PRO A 149 22.45 -6.66 0.11
CA PRO A 149 23.42 -6.85 -0.96
C PRO A 149 24.04 -8.27 -1.02
N GLU A 150 24.16 -8.93 0.13
CA GLU A 150 24.74 -10.26 0.28
C GLU A 150 23.78 -11.40 -0.15
N GLY A 151 22.55 -11.04 -0.53
CA GLY A 151 21.47 -11.98 -0.81
C GLY A 151 20.62 -12.25 0.42
N GLY A 152 19.31 -12.49 0.19
CA GLY A 152 18.33 -12.61 1.27
C GLY A 152 17.63 -11.29 1.58
N ARG A 153 17.03 -11.19 2.76
CA ARG A 153 16.25 -10.03 3.20
C ARG A 153 16.54 -9.68 4.65
N MET A 154 16.46 -8.39 4.98
CA MET A 154 16.48 -7.89 6.35
C MET A 154 15.21 -8.37 7.06
N PRO A 155 15.32 -9.05 8.21
CA PRO A 155 14.15 -9.51 8.95
C PRO A 155 13.32 -8.32 9.41
N MET A 156 12.00 -8.49 9.41
CA MET A 156 11.07 -7.55 10.03
C MET A 156 11.14 -7.71 11.54
N ASP A 157 11.16 -6.59 12.25
CA ASP A 157 11.05 -6.55 13.69
C ASP A 157 9.60 -6.74 14.15
N VAL A 158 8.59 -6.44 13.32
CA VAL A 158 7.17 -6.68 13.61
C VAL A 158 6.62 -7.96 12.98
N ALA A 159 5.58 -8.52 13.61
CA ALA A 159 4.90 -9.73 13.15
C ALA A 159 3.38 -9.53 13.10
N LYS A 160 2.69 -10.39 12.33
CA LYS A 160 1.23 -10.43 12.32
C LYS A 160 0.69 -10.68 13.73
N GLY A 161 -0.29 -9.87 14.14
CA GLY A 161 -0.91 -9.93 15.46
C GLY A 161 -0.26 -9.01 16.49
N ASP A 162 0.89 -8.40 16.19
CA ASP A 162 1.48 -7.39 17.07
C ASP A 162 0.59 -6.15 17.11
N THR A 163 0.40 -5.60 18.31
CA THR A 163 -0.16 -4.26 18.50
C THR A 163 0.99 -3.27 18.47
N VAL A 164 0.92 -2.25 17.62
CA VAL A 164 2.00 -1.28 17.42
C VAL A 164 1.50 0.14 17.58
N CYS A 165 2.40 1.05 17.96
CA CYS A 165 2.17 2.48 17.85
C CYS A 165 3.05 3.08 16.74
N TYR A 166 2.51 4.05 16.00
CA TYR A 166 3.16 4.63 14.82
C TYR A 166 2.91 6.12 14.69
N THR A 167 3.75 6.81 13.91
CA THR A 167 3.64 8.26 13.70
C THR A 167 2.32 8.63 12.99
N LYS A 168 1.69 9.72 13.42
CA LYS A 168 0.49 10.25 12.77
C LYS A 168 0.79 10.63 11.30
N PHE A 169 -0.21 10.46 10.43
CA PHE A 169 -0.11 10.72 8.98
C PHE A 169 0.89 9.83 8.23
N ALA A 170 1.37 8.74 8.84
CA ALA A 170 2.11 7.72 8.12
C ALA A 170 1.19 6.85 7.27
N GLY A 171 1.70 6.43 6.11
CA GLY A 171 1.11 5.37 5.32
C GLY A 171 0.05 5.79 4.31
N THR A 172 -0.57 4.78 3.71
CA THR A 172 -1.58 4.86 2.67
C THR A 172 -2.82 4.11 3.13
N LYS A 173 -3.92 4.83 3.30
CA LYS A 173 -5.22 4.24 3.65
C LYS A 173 -5.87 3.62 2.42
N LEU A 174 -6.29 2.38 2.54
CA LEU A 174 -6.92 1.62 1.48
C LEU A 174 -8.16 0.90 2.03
N SER A 175 -9.30 1.08 1.37
CA SER A 175 -10.51 0.32 1.63
C SER A 175 -10.61 -0.78 0.58
N ILE A 176 -10.58 -2.05 0.98
CA ILE A 176 -10.62 -3.18 0.04
C ILE A 176 -11.55 -4.26 0.56
N ASP A 177 -12.47 -4.71 -0.29
CA ASP A 177 -13.54 -5.67 0.06
C ASP A 177 -14.25 -5.35 1.39
N GLY A 178 -14.53 -4.07 1.62
CA GLY A 178 -15.23 -3.59 2.82
C GLY A 178 -14.38 -3.52 4.10
N SER A 179 -13.07 -3.81 4.03
CA SER A 179 -12.13 -3.64 5.13
C SER A 179 -11.27 -2.39 4.92
N GLU A 180 -11.11 -1.58 5.96
CA GLU A 180 -10.19 -0.44 5.94
C GLU A 180 -8.84 -0.86 6.50
N VAL A 181 -7.78 -0.65 5.72
CA VAL A 181 -6.41 -0.95 6.14
C VAL A 181 -5.49 0.23 5.92
N LEU A 182 -4.46 0.32 6.74
CA LEU A 182 -3.36 1.26 6.59
C LEU A 182 -2.10 0.52 6.18
N ILE A 183 -1.50 0.92 5.07
CA ILE A 183 -0.20 0.38 4.62
C ILE A 183 0.89 1.40 4.96
N LEU A 184 1.88 1.02 5.76
CA LEU A 184 3.03 1.88 6.07
C LEU A 184 4.34 1.10 6.06
N ASP A 185 5.44 1.84 5.97
CA ASP A 185 6.78 1.30 6.13
C ASP A 185 7.02 0.99 7.62
N GLU A 186 7.68 -0.12 7.92
CA GLU A 186 8.02 -0.51 9.30
C GLU A 186 8.81 0.57 10.06
N ASP A 187 9.57 1.42 9.36
CA ASP A 187 10.31 2.54 9.95
C ASP A 187 9.40 3.60 10.63
N LYS A 188 8.10 3.58 10.34
CA LYS A 188 7.09 4.45 10.97
C LYS A 188 6.52 3.85 12.24
N VAL A 189 6.83 2.59 12.54
CA VAL A 189 6.49 1.96 13.82
C VAL A 189 7.47 2.45 14.89
N LEU A 190 6.92 2.99 15.98
CA LEU A 190 7.68 3.55 17.09
C LEU A 190 7.93 2.51 18.18
N ALA A 191 6.94 1.66 18.47
CA ALA A 191 7.06 0.58 19.44
C ALA A 191 6.00 -0.52 19.23
N LYS A 192 6.32 -1.72 19.74
CA LYS A 192 5.32 -2.76 20.03
C LYS A 192 4.73 -2.54 21.41
N LEU A 193 3.42 -2.70 21.52
CA LEU A 193 2.70 -2.58 22.78
C LEU A 193 2.45 -3.98 23.34
N GLU A 194 3.00 -4.26 24.51
CA GLU A 194 2.68 -5.47 25.26
C GLU A 194 1.57 -5.17 26.27
N GLU A 195 0.47 -5.92 26.24
CA GLU A 195 -0.47 -5.88 27.35
C GLU A 195 0.19 -6.53 28.57
N LYS A 196 0.39 -5.75 29.65
CA LYS A 196 0.77 -6.30 30.94
C LYS A 196 -0.32 -7.27 31.38
N LYS A 197 -0.07 -8.57 31.24
CA LYS A 197 -0.83 -9.60 31.95
C LYS A 197 -0.71 -9.30 33.45
N THR A 198 -1.80 -8.81 34.02
CA THR A 198 -1.98 -8.70 35.48
C THR A 198 -2.62 -9.99 35.97
#